data_AF-A0A4R8CJK6-F1
#
_entry.id   AF-A0A4R8CJK6-F1
#
_cell.length_a   1.000
_cell.length_b   1.000
_cell.length_c   1.000
_cell.angle_alpha   90.00
_cell.angle_beta   90.00
_cell.angle_gamma   90.00
#
_symmetry.space_group_name_H-M   'P 1'
#
loop_
_entity.id
_entity.type
_entity.pdbx_description
1 polymer ?
#
loop_
_entity_poly.entity_id
_entity_poly.type
_entity_poly.pdbx_seq_one_letter_code
_entity_poly.pdbx_strand_id
1 'polypeptide(L)'
;MSYELVFWQQSASQTLDPESIYQELMDERGSVPGLNDIPVDAFLDALVASFPGASREANGASEWLTWVSPTQRAGLEVTWSRHHLRADCRGMSGDNMNRIVNVAIGLGCPLYDPQVGERFAFDGH
;
A
#
# COMPACT_ATOMS: atom_id res chain seq x y z
N MET A 1 6.46 -3.32 -16.55
CA MET A 1 6.51 -2.39 -15.42
C MET A 1 5.33 -2.70 -14.51
N SER A 2 5.52 -2.72 -13.19
CA SER A 2 4.44 -2.68 -12.21
C SER A 2 3.92 -1.24 -12.07
N TYR A 3 2.65 -1.11 -11.70
CA TYR A 3 2.07 0.11 -11.15
C TYR A 3 2.22 0.06 -9.63
N GLU A 4 2.57 1.15 -8.97
CA GLU A 4 2.86 1.14 -7.53
C GLU A 4 1.83 2.00 -6.79
N LEU A 5 1.25 1.45 -5.73
CA LEU A 5 0.33 2.17 -4.85
C LEU A 5 0.92 2.18 -3.44
N VAL A 6 1.08 3.35 -2.83
CA VAL A 6 1.68 3.48 -1.51
C VAL A 6 0.70 4.13 -0.55
N PHE A 7 0.55 3.55 0.63
CA PHE A 7 -0.45 3.94 1.62
C PHE A 7 0.24 4.21 2.94
N TRP A 8 -0.05 5.35 3.55
CA TRP A 8 0.43 5.69 4.90
C TRP A 8 -0.56 6.58 5.61
N GLN A 9 -0.44 6.65 6.93
CA GLN A 9 -1.11 7.64 7.77
C GLN A 9 -0.09 8.66 8.26
N GLN A 10 -0.50 9.92 8.31
CA GLN A 10 0.34 10.99 8.85
C GLN A 10 -0.45 11.83 9.84
N SER A 11 0.25 12.37 10.84
CA SER A 11 -0.33 13.36 11.74
C SER A 11 -0.48 14.71 11.02
N ALA A 12 -1.35 15.57 11.57
CA ALA A 12 -1.50 16.95 11.10
C ALA A 12 -0.23 17.79 11.28
N SER A 13 0.74 17.33 12.09
CA SER A 13 2.01 18.01 12.30
C SER A 13 3.07 17.64 11.26
N GLN A 14 2.79 16.69 10.36
CA GLN A 14 3.70 16.38 9.25
C GLN A 14 3.73 17.54 8.25
N THR A 15 4.94 17.98 7.91
CA THR A 15 5.20 19.11 7.01
C THR A 15 5.91 18.72 5.72
N LEU A 16 6.47 17.51 5.64
CA LEU A 16 7.07 16.99 4.41
C LEU A 16 6.00 16.85 3.32
N ASP A 17 6.38 17.17 2.09
CA ASP A 17 5.54 16.92 0.93
C ASP A 17 5.43 15.41 0.65
N PRO A 18 4.36 14.96 -0.02
CA PRO A 18 4.13 13.53 -0.24
C PRO A 18 5.23 12.80 -1.01
N GLU A 19 5.89 13.48 -1.95
CA GLU A 19 6.98 12.87 -2.73
C GLU A 19 8.21 12.64 -1.86
N SER A 20 8.59 13.63 -1.04
CA SER A 20 9.66 13.47 -0.05
C SER A 20 9.36 12.34 0.95
N ILE A 21 8.12 12.25 1.44
CA ILE A 21 7.70 11.14 2.31
C ILE A 21 7.87 9.81 1.59
N TYR A 22 7.42 9.70 0.34
CA TYR A 22 7.56 8.49 -0.45
C TYR A 22 9.04 8.09 -0.64
N GLN A 23 9.90 9.01 -1.02
CA GLN A 23 11.34 8.75 -1.21
C GLN A 23 11.97 8.21 0.08
N GLU A 24 11.67 8.82 1.23
CA GLU A 24 12.15 8.37 2.53
C GLU A 24 11.58 6.99 2.91
N LEU A 25 10.32 6.69 2.59
CA LEU A 25 9.74 5.37 2.86
C LEU A 25 10.36 4.25 2.01
N MET A 26 10.87 4.59 0.83
CA MET A 26 11.53 3.64 -0.07
C MET A 26 13.03 3.46 0.25
N ASP A 27 13.61 4.34 1.06
CA ASP A 27 14.97 4.15 1.59
C ASP A 27 14.94 3.14 2.75
N GLU A 28 15.79 2.11 2.68
CA GLU A 28 15.92 1.05 3.69
C GLU A 28 16.22 1.58 5.12
N ARG A 29 16.74 2.81 5.24
CA ARG A 29 17.06 3.45 6.51
C ARG A 29 16.08 4.54 6.92
N GLY A 30 15.12 4.87 6.05
CA GLY A 30 14.24 6.01 6.21
C GLY A 30 13.25 5.82 7.35
N SER A 31 13.20 6.80 8.24
CA SER A 31 12.13 6.94 9.23
C SER A 31 11.58 8.34 9.07
N VAL A 32 10.32 8.45 8.67
CA VAL A 32 9.65 9.72 8.47
C VAL A 32 8.98 10.15 9.78
N PRO A 33 9.43 11.22 10.46
CA PRO A 33 8.77 11.72 11.66
C PRO A 33 7.36 12.20 11.31
N GLY A 34 6.38 11.88 12.16
CA GLY A 34 4.99 12.30 11.95
C GLY A 34 4.14 11.33 11.10
N LEU A 35 4.68 10.18 10.71
CA LEU A 35 3.84 9.06 10.27
C LEU A 35 3.29 8.29 11.47
N ASN A 36 2.04 7.84 11.37
CA ASN A 36 1.41 7.03 12.39
C ASN A 36 1.65 5.54 12.10
N ASP A 37 1.65 4.73 13.16
CA ASP A 37 1.58 3.28 12.99
C ASP A 37 0.25 2.91 12.30
N ILE A 38 0.31 2.07 11.29
CA ILE A 38 -0.86 1.59 10.55
C ILE A 38 -1.29 0.21 11.05
N PRO A 39 -2.58 -0.13 10.96
CA PRO A 39 -3.08 -1.44 11.36
C PRO A 39 -2.74 -2.51 10.31
N VAL A 40 -1.46 -2.86 10.20
CA VAL A 40 -0.91 -3.77 9.17
C VAL A 40 -1.70 -5.06 9.06
N ASP A 41 -1.92 -5.76 10.19
CA ASP A 41 -2.63 -7.05 10.16
C ASP A 41 -4.05 -6.92 9.64
N ALA A 42 -4.78 -5.87 10.03
CA ALA A 42 -6.13 -5.62 9.52
C ALA A 42 -6.12 -5.33 8.02
N PHE A 43 -5.10 -4.64 7.52
CA PHE A 43 -4.93 -4.36 6.09
C PHE A 43 -4.69 -5.65 5.32
N LEU A 44 -3.77 -6.49 5.79
CA LEU A 44 -3.45 -7.76 5.15
C LEU A 44 -4.65 -8.72 5.17
N ASP A 45 -5.39 -8.79 6.27
CA ASP A 45 -6.59 -9.62 6.37
C ASP A 45 -7.70 -9.13 5.42
N ALA A 46 -7.90 -7.82 5.32
CA ALA A 46 -8.85 -7.23 4.38
C ALA A 46 -8.45 -7.44 2.91
N LEU A 47 -7.14 -7.42 2.60
CA LEU A 47 -6.63 -7.75 1.27
C LEU A 47 -6.86 -9.24 0.94
N VAL A 48 -6.57 -10.16 1.86
CA VAL A 48 -6.84 -11.60 1.65
C VAL A 48 -8.33 -11.85 1.42
N ALA A 49 -9.20 -11.17 2.15
CA ALA A 49 -10.65 -11.25 1.94
C ALA A 49 -11.09 -10.68 0.56
N SER A 50 -10.41 -9.63 0.09
CA SER A 50 -10.73 -8.96 -1.18
C SER A 50 -10.15 -9.66 -2.42
N PHE A 51 -9.09 -10.45 -2.24
CA PHE A 51 -8.39 -11.17 -3.29
C PHE A 51 -8.32 -12.67 -2.95
N PRO A 52 -9.37 -13.44 -3.27
CA PRO A 52 -9.36 -14.89 -3.05
C PRO A 52 -8.14 -15.55 -3.71
N GLY A 53 -7.42 -16.33 -2.91
CA GLY A 53 -6.15 -16.96 -3.30
C GLY A 53 -4.90 -16.13 -2.98
N ALA A 54 -5.05 -14.95 -2.38
CA ALA A 54 -3.92 -14.21 -1.84
C ALA A 54 -3.38 -14.90 -0.59
N SER A 55 -2.07 -14.89 -0.43
CA SER A 55 -1.40 -15.51 0.72
C SER A 55 -0.25 -14.67 1.22
N ARG A 56 -0.06 -14.67 2.54
CA ARG A 56 1.18 -14.21 3.15
C ARG A 56 2.23 -15.29 2.98
N GLU A 57 3.42 -14.90 2.55
CA GLU A 57 4.55 -15.81 2.34
C GLU A 57 5.81 -15.25 3.00
N ALA A 58 6.68 -16.15 3.46
CA ALA A 58 7.98 -15.77 3.98
C ALA A 58 8.88 -15.27 2.84
N ASN A 59 9.54 -14.14 3.07
CA ASN A 59 10.51 -13.53 2.16
C ASN A 59 11.79 -13.20 2.94
N GLY A 60 12.68 -14.19 3.05
CA GLY A 60 13.90 -14.08 3.85
C GLY A 60 13.59 -13.92 5.34
N ALA A 61 13.99 -12.80 5.94
CA ALA A 61 13.69 -12.45 7.33
C ALA A 61 12.38 -11.65 7.51
N SER A 62 11.65 -11.43 6.42
CA SER A 62 10.43 -10.64 6.37
C SER A 62 9.28 -11.44 5.74
N GLU A 63 8.13 -10.80 5.58
CA GLU A 63 6.95 -11.38 4.94
C GLU A 63 6.46 -10.43 3.85
N TRP A 64 5.77 -11.00 2.87
CA TRP A 64 5.02 -10.25 1.86
C TRP A 64 3.67 -10.93 1.63
N LEU A 65 2.75 -10.24 0.97
CA LEU A 65 1.50 -10.82 0.50
C LEU A 65 1.53 -10.85 -1.01
N THR A 66 1.25 -12.02 -1.57
CA THR A 66 1.23 -12.24 -3.01
C THR A 66 -0.18 -12.63 -3.44
N TRP A 67 -0.53 -12.27 -4.66
CA TRP A 67 -1.71 -12.77 -5.33
C TRP A 67 -1.48 -12.82 -6.83
N VAL A 68 -2.02 -13.83 -7.49
CA VAL A 68 -2.03 -13.94 -8.94
C VAL A 68 -3.47 -14.18 -9.38
N SER A 69 -3.92 -13.43 -10.38
CA SER A 69 -5.24 -13.62 -10.96
C SER A 69 -5.43 -15.06 -11.48
N PRO A 70 -6.68 -15.58 -11.52
CA PRO A 70 -6.93 -16.92 -12.06
C PRO A 70 -6.44 -17.14 -13.50
N THR A 71 -6.30 -16.06 -14.28
CA THR A 71 -5.78 -16.12 -15.65
C THR A 71 -4.26 -16.01 -15.76
N GLN A 72 -3.57 -15.79 -14.63
CA GLN A 72 -2.12 -15.53 -14.52
C GLN A 72 -1.61 -14.33 -15.32
N ARG A 73 -2.49 -13.39 -15.68
CA ARG A 73 -2.12 -12.16 -16.42
C ARG A 73 -1.89 -10.96 -15.51
N ALA A 74 -2.45 -11.00 -14.31
CA ALA A 74 -2.29 -9.98 -13.30
C ALA A 74 -1.72 -10.58 -12.01
N GLY A 75 -0.89 -9.80 -11.32
CA GLY A 75 -0.33 -10.14 -10.02
C GLY A 75 -0.25 -8.92 -9.12
N LEU A 76 -0.31 -9.19 -7.81
CA LEU A 76 -0.19 -8.22 -6.73
C LEU A 76 0.88 -8.73 -5.78
N GLU A 77 1.81 -7.86 -5.43
CA GLU A 77 2.80 -8.09 -4.38
C GLU A 77 2.70 -6.94 -3.40
N VAL A 78 2.57 -7.25 -2.12
CA VAL A 78 2.38 -6.26 -1.07
C VAL A 78 3.47 -6.42 -0.03
N THR A 79 4.18 -5.33 0.21
CA THR A 79 5.17 -5.20 1.27
C THR A 79 4.73 -4.09 2.23
N TRP A 80 5.25 -4.13 3.44
CA TRP A 80 4.82 -3.18 4.46
C TRP A 80 5.92 -2.90 5.48
N SER A 81 5.71 -1.81 6.20
CA SER A 81 6.36 -1.49 7.46
C SER A 81 5.29 -1.16 8.50
N ARG A 82 5.70 -0.77 9.70
CA ARG A 82 4.77 -0.22 10.70
C ARG A 82 4.07 1.07 10.24
N HIS A 83 4.62 1.82 9.27
CA HIS A 83 4.10 3.14 8.88
C HIS A 83 3.48 3.18 7.48
N HIS A 84 3.78 2.21 6.63
CA HIS A 84 3.29 2.22 5.25
C HIS A 84 3.04 0.81 4.71
N LEU A 85 2.21 0.75 3.68
CA LEU A 85 2.01 -0.41 2.84
C LEU A 85 2.26 -0.03 1.39
N ARG A 86 2.97 -0.88 0.65
CA ARG A 86 3.26 -0.73 -0.77
C ARG A 86 2.65 -1.90 -1.52
N ALA A 87 1.92 -1.60 -2.59
CA ALA A 87 1.33 -2.59 -3.48
C ALA A 87 1.89 -2.45 -4.90
N ASP A 88 2.65 -3.46 -5.32
CA ASP A 88 3.17 -3.61 -6.68
C ASP A 88 2.15 -4.37 -7.54
N CYS A 89 1.47 -3.63 -8.40
CA CYS A 89 0.38 -4.11 -9.25
C CYS A 89 0.90 -4.40 -10.66
N ARG A 90 1.05 -5.67 -11.02
CA ARG A 90 1.51 -6.10 -12.36
C ARG A 90 0.30 -6.51 -13.20
N GLY A 91 0.01 -5.80 -14.28
CA GLY A 91 -1.07 -6.17 -15.22
C GLY A 91 -2.49 -6.12 -14.63
N MET A 92 -2.69 -5.44 -13.49
CA MET A 92 -3.99 -5.31 -12.83
C MET A 92 -4.87 -4.27 -13.54
N SER A 93 -6.18 -4.52 -13.56
CA SER A 93 -7.16 -3.54 -14.01
C SER A 93 -7.37 -2.44 -12.98
N GLY A 94 -7.91 -1.30 -13.41
CA GLY A 94 -8.33 -0.20 -12.52
C GLY A 94 -9.27 -0.68 -11.41
N ASP A 95 -10.23 -1.57 -11.72
CA ASP A 95 -11.14 -2.12 -10.71
C ASP A 95 -10.43 -2.90 -9.61
N ASN A 96 -9.40 -3.69 -9.96
CA ASN A 96 -8.64 -4.42 -8.96
C ASN A 96 -7.75 -3.48 -8.13
N MET A 97 -7.14 -2.47 -8.76
CA MET A 97 -6.39 -1.44 -8.02
C MET A 97 -7.30 -0.65 -7.08
N ASN A 98 -8.50 -0.27 -7.53
CA ASN A 98 -9.52 0.40 -6.72
C ASN A 98 -9.95 -0.44 -5.51
N ARG A 99 -9.97 -1.78 -5.60
CA ARG A 99 -10.23 -2.63 -4.42
C ARG A 99 -9.16 -2.47 -3.34
N ILE A 100 -7.88 -2.39 -3.73
CA ILE A 100 -6.77 -2.15 -2.79
C ILE A 100 -6.95 -0.78 -2.13
N VAL A 101 -7.25 0.24 -2.95
CA VAL A 101 -7.48 1.61 -2.47
C VAL A 101 -8.67 1.67 -1.49
N ASN A 102 -9.78 0.98 -1.79
CA ASN A 102 -10.95 0.94 -0.91
C ASN A 102 -10.64 0.28 0.44
N VAL A 103 -9.84 -0.80 0.45
CA VAL A 103 -9.36 -1.41 1.70
C VAL A 103 -8.54 -0.41 2.51
N ALA A 104 -7.61 0.29 1.86
CA ALA A 104 -6.75 1.28 2.51
C ALA A 104 -7.55 2.44 3.11
N ILE A 105 -8.51 2.95 2.34
CA ILE A 105 -9.43 4.01 2.75
C ILE A 105 -10.24 3.59 3.98
N GLY A 106 -10.78 2.36 4.00
CA GLY A 106 -11.53 1.83 5.13
C GLY A 106 -10.73 1.75 6.43
N LEU A 107 -9.39 1.75 6.33
CA LEU A 107 -8.46 1.73 7.45
C LEU A 107 -7.84 3.11 7.73
N GLY A 108 -8.30 4.16 7.03
CA GLY A 108 -7.83 5.52 7.19
C GLY A 108 -6.43 5.75 6.65
N CYS A 109 -5.94 4.92 5.69
CA CYS A 109 -4.64 5.05 5.04
C CYS A 109 -4.81 5.59 3.60
N PRO A 110 -4.69 6.92 3.37
CA PRO A 110 -4.86 7.48 2.04
C PRO A 110 -3.76 7.04 1.06
N LEU A 111 -4.15 6.92 -0.21
CA LEU A 111 -3.28 6.59 -1.32
C LEU A 111 -2.33 7.75 -1.65
N TYR A 112 -1.08 7.40 -1.91
CA TYR A 112 -0.18 8.15 -2.76
C TYR A 112 0.15 7.33 -4.00
N ASP A 113 0.06 7.98 -5.15
CA ASP A 113 0.37 7.41 -6.45
C ASP A 113 1.68 8.03 -6.98
N PRO A 114 2.80 7.31 -6.91
CA PRO A 114 4.10 7.81 -7.37
C PRO A 114 4.15 8.04 -8.89
N GLN A 115 3.26 7.44 -9.68
CA GLN A 115 3.28 7.59 -11.14
C GLN A 115 2.76 8.96 -11.57
N VAL A 116 1.87 9.57 -10.78
CA VAL A 116 1.36 10.93 -11.00
C VAL A 116 1.86 11.93 -9.95
N GLY A 117 2.55 11.47 -8.91
CA GLY A 117 3.09 12.30 -7.83
C GLY A 117 2.01 12.86 -6.90
N GLU A 118 0.85 12.22 -6.83
CA GLU A 118 -0.33 12.76 -6.15
C GLU A 118 -0.70 11.95 -4.91
N ARG A 119 -0.99 12.66 -3.81
CA ARG A 119 -1.60 12.10 -2.62
C ARG A 119 -3.09 12.39 -2.62
N PHE A 120 -3.89 11.34 -2.67
CA PHE A 120 -5.34 11.44 -2.65
C PHE A 120 -5.81 11.56 -1.21
N ALA A 121 -6.47 12.67 -0.89
CA ALA A 121 -7.07 12.86 0.43
C ALA A 121 -8.28 11.94 0.61
N PHE A 122 -8.50 11.50 1.86
CA PHE A 122 -9.77 10.89 2.23
C PHE A 122 -10.77 12.01 2.56
N ASP A 123 -11.63 12.33 1.61
CA ASP A 123 -12.86 13.08 1.90
C ASP A 123 -13.89 12.06 2.39
N GLY A 124 -13.94 11.86 3.71
CA GLY A 124 -14.96 11.03 4.34
C GLY A 124 -16.35 11.62 4.08
N HIS A 125 -17.09 11.00 3.16
CA HIS A 125 -18.53 11.21 2.97
C HIS A 125 -19.33 10.09 3.64
#